data_AF-A0A2Z5JGF4-F1
#
_entry.id   AF-A0A2Z5JGF4-F1
#
_cell.length_a   1.000
_cell.length_b   1.000
_cell.length_c   1.000
_cell.angle_alpha   90.00
_cell.angle_beta   90.00
_cell.angle_gamma   90.00
#
_symmetry.space_group_name_H-M   'P 1'
#
loop_
_entity.id
_entity.type
_entity.pdbx_description
1 polymer ?
#
loop_
_entity_poly.entity_id
_entity_poly.type
_entity_poly.pdbx_seq_one_letter_code
_entity_poly.pdbx_strand_id
1 'polypeptide(L)' 'MTWNVRVDPELCQASGMCAGVAPEVFALDGEHARARTDGTEPDERVLDAADICPAQAITVHDGKSVIGPRRE' A
#
# COMPACT_ATOMS: atom_id res chain seq x y z
N MET A 1 6.89 -12.71 -10.39
CA MET A 1 7.43 -12.05 -9.18
C MET A 1 6.23 -11.45 -8.49
N THR A 2 6.12 -11.52 -7.17
CA THR A 2 4.91 -11.10 -6.45
C THR A 2 5.33 -10.12 -5.37
N TRP A 3 4.73 -8.94 -5.38
CA TRP A 3 4.96 -7.93 -4.35
C TRP A 3 4.05 -8.18 -3.16
N ASN A 4 4.59 -8.05 -1.96
CA ASN A 4 3.83 -8.07 -0.72
C ASN A 4 3.64 -6.64 -0.24
N VAL A 5 2.41 -6.32 0.16
CA VAL A 5 2.03 -4.98 0.57
C VAL A 5 1.52 -5.03 1.99
N ARG A 6 1.96 -4.09 2.82
CA ARG A 6 1.46 -3.91 4.17
C ARG A 6 0.98 -2.50 4.41
N VAL A 7 -0.10 -2.39 5.17
CA VAL A 7 -0.59 -1.14 5.74
C VAL A 7 -0.38 -1.22 7.25
N ASP A 8 0.34 -0.26 7.80
CA ASP A 8 0.55 -0.10 9.24
C ASP A 8 -0.67 0.62 9.84
N PRO A 9 -1.49 -0.05 10.67
CA PRO A 9 -2.66 0.56 11.28
C PRO A 9 -2.30 1.62 12.33
N GLU A 10 -1.09 1.61 12.92
CA GLU A 10 -0.68 2.63 13.90
C GLU A 10 -0.40 3.98 13.23
N LEU A 11 0.00 3.95 11.95
CA LEU A 11 0.22 5.15 11.14
C LEU A 11 -0.99 5.52 10.28
N CYS A 12 -1.82 4.55 9.89
CA CYS A 12 -2.90 4.80 8.94
C CYS A 12 -3.91 5.83 9.47
N GLN A 13 -4.15 6.90 8.70
CA GLN A 13 -5.13 7.95 9.04
C GLN A 13 -6.45 7.82 8.28
N ALA A 14 -6.75 6.62 7.75
CA ALA A 14 -7.97 6.35 6.98
C ALA A 14 -8.23 7.34 5.82
N SER A 15 -7.18 7.87 5.18
CA SER A 15 -7.32 8.88 4.13
C SER A 15 -8.03 8.36 2.87
N GLY A 16 -7.99 7.04 2.64
CA GLY A 16 -8.61 6.38 1.47
C GLY A 16 -7.85 6.55 0.16
N MET A 17 -6.75 7.30 0.12
CA MET A 17 -6.00 7.58 -1.11
C MET A 17 -5.48 6.30 -1.79
N CYS A 18 -4.99 5.33 -1.02
CA CYS A 18 -4.51 4.06 -1.55
C CYS A 18 -5.63 3.24 -2.24
N ALA A 19 -6.84 3.25 -1.68
CA ALA A 19 -7.99 2.60 -2.30
C ALA A 19 -8.50 3.37 -3.53
N GLY A 20 -8.22 4.67 -3.64
CA GLY A 20 -8.49 5.44 -4.85
C GLY A 20 -7.52 5.13 -6.00
N VAL A 21 -6.25 4.86 -5.71
CA VAL A 21 -5.22 4.57 -6.71
C VAL A 21 -5.22 3.11 -7.15
N ALA A 22 -5.30 2.19 -6.18
CA ALA A 22 -5.28 0.74 -6.42
C ALA A 22 -6.41 0.05 -5.62
N PRO A 23 -7.69 0.25 -5.98
CA PRO A 23 -8.84 -0.37 -5.31
C PRO A 23 -8.85 -1.90 -5.33
N GLU A 24 -8.14 -2.53 -6.27
CA GLU A 24 -7.95 -3.97 -6.35
C GLU A 24 -6.99 -4.50 -5.28
N VAL A 25 -6.03 -3.67 -4.82
CA VAL A 25 -5.03 -4.04 -3.82
C VAL A 25 -5.40 -3.52 -2.44
N PHE A 26 -6.04 -2.35 -2.34
CA PHE A 26 -6.39 -1.74 -1.06
C PHE A 26 -7.90 -1.60 -0.89
N ALA A 27 -8.35 -1.75 0.36
CA ALA A 27 -9.69 -1.42 0.80
C ALA A 27 -9.62 -0.48 1.99
N LEU A 28 -10.53 0.48 2.08
CA LEU A 28 -10.82 1.20 3.31
C LEU A 28 -12.25 0.82 3.73
N ASP A 29 -12.36 -0.24 4.51
CA ASP A 29 -13.63 -0.83 4.96
C ASP A 29 -13.81 -0.80 6.49
N GLY A 30 -12.94 -0.07 7.20
CA GLY A 30 -12.99 0.10 8.65
C GLY A 30 -12.23 1.35 9.12
N GLU A 31 -11.70 1.28 10.34
CA GLU A 31 -10.93 2.39 10.94
C GLU A 31 -9.60 2.66 10.23
N HIS A 32 -9.04 1.65 9.55
CA HIS A 32 -7.80 1.75 8.78
C HIS A 32 -7.94 1.08 7.42
N ALA A 33 -7.11 1.50 6.46
CA ALA A 33 -7.00 0.82 5.18
C ALA A 33 -6.31 -0.55 5.35
N ARG A 34 -6.65 -1.50 4.48
CA ARG A 34 -6.11 -2.87 4.47
C ARG A 34 -5.73 -3.28 3.05
N ALA A 35 -4.70 -4.11 2.94
CA ALA A 35 -4.43 -4.82 1.69
C ALA A 35 -5.46 -5.95 1.51
N ARG A 36 -6.07 -6.04 0.34
CA ARG A 36 -7.04 -7.09 -0.05
C ARG A 36 -6.37 -8.41 -0.41
N THR A 37 -5.08 -8.36 -0.73
CA THR A 37 -4.29 -9.53 -1.15
C THR A 37 -2.96 -9.56 -0.40
N ASP A 38 -2.52 -10.77 -0.03
CA ASP A 38 -1.18 -11.03 0.50
C ASP A 38 -0.09 -10.94 -0.57
N GLY A 39 -0.47 -10.87 -1.84
CA GLY A 39 0.46 -10.77 -2.96
C GLY A 39 -0.19 -10.19 -4.20
N THR A 40 0.47 -9.21 -4.81
CA THR A 40 0.05 -8.61 -6.09
C THR A 40 1.14 -8.82 -7.14
N GLU A 41 0.74 -8.90 -8.41
CA GLU A 41 1.71 -8.74 -9.48
C GLU A 41 2.36 -7.35 -9.41
N PRO A 42 3.58 -7.19 -9.95
CA PRO A 42 4.25 -5.90 -9.99
C PRO A 42 3.36 -4.88 -10.70
N ASP A 43 2.96 -3.86 -9.96
CA ASP A 43 2.03 -2.84 -10.43
C ASP A 43 2.46 -1.49 -9.85
N GLU A 44 2.85 -0.58 -10.74
CA GLU A 44 3.29 0.77 -10.38
C GLU A 44 2.26 1.52 -9.53
N ARG A 45 0.95 1.23 -9.69
CA ARG A 45 -0.11 1.85 -8.88
C ARG A 45 0.00 1.50 -7.40
N VAL A 46 0.59 0.36 -7.06
CA VAL A 46 0.83 -0.05 -5.67
C VAL A 46 1.96 0.78 -5.07
N LEU A 47 2.99 1.10 -5.85
CA LEU A 47 4.05 2.01 -5.45
C LEU A 47 3.53 3.45 -5.34
N ASP A 48 2.76 3.92 -6.33
CA ASP A 48 2.12 5.24 -6.30
C ASP A 48 1.22 5.38 -5.06
N ALA A 49 0.45 4.35 -4.71
CA ALA A 49 -0.38 4.34 -3.50
C ALA A 49 0.46 4.47 -2.22
N ALA A 50 1.64 3.87 -2.18
CA ALA A 50 2.57 4.04 -1.06
C ALA A 50 3.17 5.45 -1.01
N ASP A 51 3.54 6.00 -2.17
CA ASP A 51 4.17 7.31 -2.31
C ASP A 51 3.24 8.44 -1.88
N ILE A 52 1.97 8.39 -2.28
CA ILE A 52 0.98 9.42 -1.92
C ILE A 52 0.41 9.24 -0.50
N CYS A 53 0.79 8.18 0.21
CA CYS A 53 0.26 7.93 1.55
C CYS A 53 0.73 9.04 2.50
N PRO A 54 -0.20 9.88 3.04
CA PRO A 54 0.15 11.09 3.77
C PRO A 54 0.76 10.75 5.13
N ALA A 55 0.35 9.61 5.68
CA ALA A 55 0.86 9.09 6.94
C ALA A 55 2.02 8.09 6.75
N GLN A 56 2.46 7.85 5.50
CA GLN A 56 3.54 6.92 5.17
C GLN A 56 3.31 5.52 5.76
N ALA A 57 2.04 5.10 5.81
CA ALA A 57 1.60 3.87 6.46
C ALA A 57 1.74 2.63 5.56
N ILE A 58 2.16 2.78 4.30
CA ILE A 58 2.16 1.69 3.33
C ILE A 58 3.59 1.31 2.99
N THR A 59 3.90 0.01 3.04
CA THR A 59 5.21 -0.54 2.65
C THR A 59 5.01 -1.61 1.57
N VAL A 60 5.83 -1.55 0.52
CA VAL A 60 5.80 -2.51 -0.59
C VAL A 60 7.12 -3.29 -0.61
N HIS A 61 7.02 -4.62 -0.68
CA HIS A 61 8.16 -5.53 -0.67
C HIS A 61 8.22 -6.37 -1.95
N ASP A 62 9.39 -6.42 -2.59
CA ASP A 62 9.71 -7.41 -3.63
C ASP A 62 10.51 -8.56 -2.99
N GLY A 63 9.78 -9.54 -2.47
CA GLY A 63 10.35 -10.65 -1.71
C GLY A 63 10.97 -10.23 -0.38
N LYS A 64 12.26 -9.88 -0.38
CA LYS A 64 13.01 -9.48 0.83
C LYS A 64 13.38 -7.99 0.87
N SER A 65 13.22 -7.28 -0.25
CA SER A 65 13.60 -5.87 -0.36
C SER A 65 12.37 -4.99 -0.25
N VAL A 66 12.46 -3.90 0.52
CA VAL A 66 11.46 -2.82 0.48
C VAL A 66 11.72 -2.00 -0.77
N ILE A 67 10.68 -1.82 -1.60
CA ILE A 67 10.72 -1.08 -2.86
C ILE A 67 9.82 0.17 -2.85
N GLY A 68 8.94 0.31 -1.85
CA GLY A 68 8.06 1.46 -1.66
C GLY A 68 7.81 1.74 -0.17
N PRO A 69 7.60 3.01 0.23
CA PRO A 69 7.45 4.18 -0.63
C PRO A 69 8.78 4.63 -1.25
N ARG A 70 8.74 5.00 -2.53
CA ARG A 70 9.84 5.56 -3.30
C ARG A 70 9.99 7.03 -2.89
N ARG A 71 10.73 7.25 -1.82
CA ARG A 71 11.21 8.61 -1.51
C ARG A 71 12.27 8.94 -2.55
N GLU A 72 11.94 9.85 -3.45
CA GLU A 72 12.87 10.50 -4.37
C GLU A 72 14.17 10.97 -3.67
#